data_AF-A0A2V9JYU7-F1
#
_entry.id   AF-A0A2V9JYU7-F1
#
_cell.length_a   1.000
_cell.length_b   1.000
_cell.length_c   1.000
_cell.angle_alpha   90.00
_cell.angle_beta   90.00
_cell.angle_gamma   90.00
#
_symmetry.space_group_name_H-M   'P 1'
#
loop_
_entity.id
_entity.type
_entity.pdbx_description
1 polymer ?
#
loop_
_entity_poly.entity_id
_entity_poly.type
_entity_poly.pdbx_seq_one_letter_code
_entity_poly.pdbx_strand_id
1 'polypeptide(L)' 'MIVRASLIGALAVGLGALSLLAGSAVVGSVAGSLNATMGGKALEANTTLFSGDRLEVKDGAAVVALGAGS' A
#
# COMPACT_ATOMS: atom_id res chain seq x y z
N MET A 1 0.68 36.74 20.26
CA MET A 1 1.34 35.41 20.37
C MET A 1 0.39 34.27 20.03
N ILE A 2 -0.86 34.32 20.50
CA ILE A 2 -1.91 33.30 20.27
C ILE A 2 -2.20 33.03 18.77
N VAL A 3 -2.33 34.07 17.94
CA VAL A 3 -2.66 33.93 16.50
C VAL A 3 -1.59 33.18 15.70
N ARG A 4 -0.31 33.35 16.08
CA ARG A 4 0.82 32.64 15.43
C ARG A 4 0.86 31.17 15.84
N ALA A 5 0.58 30.87 17.11
CA ALA A 5 0.51 29.50 17.60
C ALA A 5 -0.65 28.71 16.97
N SER A 6 -1.81 29.35 16.78
CA SER A 6 -2.96 28.73 16.10
C SER A 6 -2.69 28.45 14.62
N LEU A 7 -1.97 29.34 13.92
CA LEU A 7 -1.62 29.12 12.51
C LEU A 7 -0.64 27.96 12.35
N ILE A 8 0.36 27.86 13.24
CA ILE A 8 1.34 26.76 13.24
C ILE A 8 0.66 25.43 13.57
N GLY A 9 -0.26 25.42 14.55
CA GLY A 9 -1.04 24.23 14.89
C GLY A 9 -1.92 23.75 13.72
N ALA A 10 -2.61 24.67 13.05
CA ALA A 10 -3.43 24.33 11.88
C ALA A 10 -2.59 23.76 10.72
N LEU A 11 -1.40 24.33 10.48
CA LEU A 11 -0.50 23.86 9.43
C LEU A 11 0.08 22.47 9.72
N ALA A 12 0.44 22.19 10.98
CA ALA A 12 0.93 20.88 11.40
C ALA A 12 -0.13 19.78 11.25
N VAL A 13 -1.38 20.07 11.60
CA VAL A 13 -2.51 19.14 11.40
C VAL A 13 -2.80 18.94 9.91
N GLY A 14 -2.79 20.01 9.11
CA GLY A 14 -3.01 19.94 7.67
C GLY A 14 -1.98 19.09 6.93
N LEU A 15 -0.69 19.20 7.30
CA LEU A 15 0.38 18.41 6.68
C LEU A 15 0.37 16.94 7.12
N GLY A 16 0.05 16.65 8.39
CA GLY A 16 -0.06 15.27 8.88
C GLY A 16 -1.22 14.49 8.25
N ALA A 17 -2.33 15.17 7.94
CA ALA A 17 -3.49 14.55 7.30
C ALA A 17 -3.23 14.11 5.84
N LEU A 18 -2.25 14.72 5.15
CA LEU A 18 -1.95 14.38 3.75
C LEU A 18 -1.29 13.00 3.59
N SER A 19 -0.48 12.55 4.57
CA SER A 19 0.13 11.22 4.53
C SER A 19 -0.89 10.08 4.64
N LEU A 20 -2.02 10.31 5.31
CA LEU A 20 -3.10 9.32 5.45
C LEU A 20 -4.00 9.24 4.21
N LEU A 21 -3.99 10.28 3.36
CA LEU A 21 -4.87 10.37 2.19
C LEU A 21 -4.21 9.89 0.89
N ALA A 22 -2.87 9.75 0.87
CA ALA A 22 -2.10 9.32 -0.30
C ALA A 22 -1.29 8.03 -0.09
N GLY A 23 -1.26 7.48 1.13
CA GLY A 23 -0.59 6.21 1.42
C GLY A 23 -1.46 5.05 0.95
N SER A 24 -1.08 4.36 -0.13
CA SER A 24 -1.72 3.08 -0.44
C SER A 24 -1.46 2.12 0.72
N ALA A 25 -2.54 1.58 1.29
CA ALA A 25 -2.45 0.69 2.43
C ALA A 25 -1.66 -0.56 2.03
N VAL A 26 -0.65 -0.94 2.82
CA VAL A 26 0.03 -2.23 2.66
C VAL A 26 -0.97 -3.32 3.02
N VAL A 27 -1.33 -4.14 2.04
CA VAL A 27 -2.30 -5.23 2.19
C VAL A 27 -1.59 -6.54 2.56
N GLY A 28 -0.36 -6.72 2.08
CA GLY A 28 0.39 -7.95 2.33
C GLY A 28 1.67 -8.07 1.50
N SER A 29 2.15 -9.28 1.34
CA SER A 29 3.28 -9.61 0.47
C SER A 29 3.08 -10.93 -0.28
N VAL A 30 3.77 -11.09 -1.40
CA VAL A 30 3.77 -12.32 -2.19
C VAL A 30 4.78 -13.29 -1.57
N ALA A 31 4.31 -14.43 -1.07
CA ALA A 31 5.19 -15.49 -0.58
C ALA A 31 5.81 -16.30 -1.73
N GLY A 32 5.08 -16.46 -2.83
CA GLY A 32 5.57 -17.15 -4.03
C GLY A 32 4.57 -17.05 -5.19
N SER A 33 5.05 -17.28 -6.41
CA SER A 33 4.22 -17.23 -7.60
C SER A 33 4.68 -18.23 -8.66
N LEU A 34 3.72 -18.68 -9.49
CA LEU A 34 3.91 -19.48 -10.68
C LEU A 34 2.98 -18.91 -11.75
N ASN A 35 3.52 -18.48 -12.90
CA ASN A 35 2.75 -17.87 -14.00
C ASN A 35 1.79 -16.75 -13.57
N ALA A 36 2.20 -15.93 -12.60
CA ALA A 36 1.45 -14.77 -12.15
C ALA A 36 2.15 -13.47 -12.56
N THR A 37 1.36 -12.42 -12.77
CA THR A 37 1.83 -11.09 -13.15
C THR A 37 1.19 -10.00 -12.31
N MET A 38 1.92 -8.91 -12.11
CA MET A 38 1.43 -7.69 -11.46
C MET A 38 1.81 -6.49 -12.30
N GLY A 39 0.82 -5.68 -12.68
CA GLY A 39 1.03 -4.54 -13.58
C GLY A 39 1.67 -4.92 -14.92
N GLY A 40 1.39 -6.12 -15.43
CA GLY A 40 1.94 -6.65 -16.68
C GLY A 40 3.37 -7.20 -16.60
N LYS A 41 4.00 -7.23 -15.41
CA LYS A 41 5.32 -7.85 -15.18
C LYS A 41 5.19 -9.15 -14.41
N ALA A 42 6.16 -10.05 -14.56
CA ALA A 42 6.22 -11.27 -13.75
C ALA A 42 6.20 -10.95 -12.26
N LEU A 43 5.42 -11.71 -11.49
CA LEU A 43 5.25 -11.51 -10.07
C LEU A 43 6.38 -12.18 -9.29
N GLU A 44 7.22 -11.37 -8.65
CA GLU A 44 8.35 -11.85 -7.85
C GLU A 44 7.95 -12.14 -6.41
N ALA A 45 8.62 -13.11 -5.80
CA ALA A 45 8.49 -13.38 -4.37
C ALA A 45 8.98 -12.18 -3.54
N ASN A 46 8.40 -11.97 -2.36
CA ASN A 46 8.63 -10.84 -1.46
C ASN A 46 8.20 -9.47 -2.00
N THR A 47 7.43 -9.43 -3.09
CA THR A 47 6.77 -8.20 -3.55
C THR A 47 5.75 -7.75 -2.51
N THR A 48 5.82 -6.48 -2.09
CA THR A 48 4.81 -5.89 -1.21
C THR A 48 3.57 -5.53 -2.01
N LEU A 49 2.40 -5.90 -1.50
CA LEU A 49 1.11 -5.63 -2.10
C LEU A 49 0.49 -4.39 -1.47
N PHE A 50 0.06 -3.49 -2.33
CA PHE A 50 -0.62 -2.27 -1.97
C PHE A 50 -2.08 -2.32 -2.42
N SER A 51 -2.94 -1.59 -1.71
CA SER A 51 -4.34 -1.47 -2.08
C SER A 51 -4.46 -0.84 -3.47
N GLY A 52 -5.18 -1.50 -4.37
CA GLY A 52 -5.32 -1.09 -5.77
C GLY A 52 -4.37 -1.80 -6.74
N ASP A 53 -3.40 -2.59 -6.25
CA ASP A 53 -2.59 -3.44 -7.11
C ASP A 53 -3.47 -4.48 -7.82
N ARG A 54 -3.16 -4.75 -9.09
CA ARG A 54 -3.81 -5.80 -9.88
C ARG A 54 -2.88 -6.98 -10.03
N LEU A 55 -3.21 -8.05 -9.33
CA LEU A 55 -2.58 -9.34 -9.44
C LEU A 55 -3.37 -10.20 -10.43
N GLU A 56 -2.72 -10.63 -11.49
CA GLU A 56 -3.29 -11.49 -12.53
C GLU A 56 -2.61 -12.86 -12.47
N VAL A 57 -3.38 -13.91 -12.19
CA VAL A 57 -2.92 -15.29 -12.27
C VAL A 57 -3.43 -15.87 -13.58
N LYS A 58 -2.53 -16.36 -14.42
CA LYS A 58 -2.87 -17.09 -15.65
C LYS A 58 -3.06 -18.57 -15.30
N ASP A 59 -2.40 -19.47 -16.01
CA ASP A 59 -2.38 -20.91 -15.68
C ASP A 59 -1.31 -21.20 -14.63
N GLY A 60 -1.57 -20.82 -13.38
CA GLY A 60 -0.62 -21.02 -12.30
C GLY A 60 -1.19 -20.72 -10.91
N ALA A 61 -0.35 -20.24 -10.02
CA ALA A 61 -0.72 -19.98 -8.63
C ALA A 61 0.04 -18.77 -8.07
N ALA A 62 -0.59 -18.02 -7.18
CA ALA A 62 0.06 -17.00 -6.37
C ALA A 62 -0.30 -17.23 -4.91
N VAL A 63 0.71 -17.25 -4.05
CA VAL A 63 0.54 -17.34 -2.60
C VAL A 63 0.84 -15.97 -2.01
N VAL A 64 -0.14 -15.41 -1.32
CA VAL A 64 -0.06 -14.07 -0.74
C VAL A 64 -0.27 -14.15 0.77
N ALA A 65 0.66 -13.55 1.51
CA ALA A 65 0.54 -13.35 2.94
C ALA A 65 -0.15 -12.01 3.19
N LEU A 66 -1.37 -12.04 3.70
CA LEU A 66 -2.12 -10.83 4.05
C LEU A 66 -1.68 -10.35 5.43
N GLY A 67 -1.28 -9.08 5.54
CA GLY A 67 -0.85 -8.48 6.81
C GLY A 67 -2.02 -8.13 7.73
N ALA A 68 -3.21 -7.96 7.16
CA ALA A 68 -4.45 -7.71 7.89
C ALA A 68 -5.53 -8.67 7.39
N GLY A 69 -5.68 -9.80 8.08
CA GLY A 69 -6.88 -10.62 8.04
C GLY A 69 -7.54 -10.54 9.41
N SER A 70 -8.81 -10.15 9.47
CA SER A 70 -9.67 -10.31 10.66
C SER A 70 -10.39 -11.64 10.59
#